data_AF-A0A7Y4ZFU5-F1
#
_entry.id   AF-A0A7Y4ZFU5-F1
#
_cell.length_a   1.000
_cell.length_b   1.000
_cell.length_c   1.000
_cell.angle_alpha   90.00
_cell.angle_beta   90.00
_cell.angle_gamma   90.00
#
_symmetry.space_group_name_H-M   'P 1'
#
loop_
_entity.id
_entity.type
_entity.pdbx_description
1 polymer ?
#
loop_
_entity_poly.entity_id
_entity_poly.type
_entity_poly.pdbx_seq_one_letter_code
_entity_poly.pdbx_strand_id
1 'polypeptide(L)'
;MSAVRALASFVAFACVLLVGARAEAHAVGLSQATYAVNGASVEAQMTLARGEMLGAVPELDPLHTGAIDAAAIDAARPALARVFATQLEITRDGAACPVSLVDVAMAEEDGLRLTLRGTCPAAARGPAQVNAGFLDALSHGHRQIAKLGGSEQVLFRDHTRFDLVADDAPTPRTAAPAGLSFFAFVRMGIEHILSGYDHLLFLFALILVGGRFRSVALVITAFTVAHSVSLAAAALGLLAPSPRIVKPAIALSIA
;
A
#
# COMPACT_ATOMS: atom_id res chain seq x y z
N MET A 1 32.18 -33.12 -27.52
CA MET A 1 31.93 -31.70 -27.90
C MET A 1 30.55 -31.17 -27.48
N SER A 2 29.51 -32.01 -27.32
CA SER A 2 28.17 -31.56 -26.91
C SER A 2 28.07 -31.15 -25.43
N ALA A 3 28.67 -31.93 -24.51
CA ALA A 3 28.58 -31.68 -23.07
C ALA A 3 29.27 -30.37 -22.61
N VAL A 4 30.39 -29.99 -23.22
CA VAL A 4 31.13 -28.76 -22.88
C VAL A 4 30.37 -27.51 -23.32
N ARG A 5 29.66 -27.57 -24.45
CA ARG A 5 28.80 -26.47 -24.93
C ARG A 5 27.55 -26.32 -24.05
N ALA A 6 26.93 -27.42 -23.63
CA ALA A 6 25.80 -27.40 -22.71
C ALA A 6 26.17 -26.82 -21.34
N LEU A 7 27.35 -27.18 -20.81
CA LEU A 7 27.86 -26.64 -19.55
C LEU A 7 28.17 -25.14 -19.66
N ALA A 8 28.79 -24.70 -20.77
CA ALA A 8 29.08 -23.29 -21.00
C ALA A 8 27.80 -22.44 -21.15
N SER A 9 26.78 -22.96 -21.83
CA SER A 9 25.47 -22.29 -21.93
C SER A 9 24.73 -22.24 -20.60
N PHE A 10 24.81 -23.29 -19.77
CA PHE A 10 24.22 -23.32 -18.44
C PHE A 10 24.90 -22.33 -17.49
N VAL A 11 26.24 -22.26 -17.50
CA VAL A 11 27.01 -21.29 -16.71
C VAL A 11 26.73 -19.86 -17.18
N ALA A 12 26.65 -19.62 -18.49
CA ALA A 12 26.28 -18.30 -19.02
C ALA A 12 24.86 -17.88 -18.60
N PHE A 13 23.88 -18.80 -18.65
CA PHE A 13 22.51 -18.53 -18.20
C PHE A 13 22.44 -18.29 -16.68
N ALA A 14 23.17 -19.08 -15.90
CA ALA A 14 23.29 -18.89 -14.44
C ALA A 14 23.98 -17.56 -14.09
N CYS A 15 25.00 -17.15 -14.84
CA CYS A 15 25.63 -15.84 -14.70
C CYS A 15 24.67 -14.69 -15.07
N VAL A 16 23.82 -14.84 -16.08
CA VAL A 16 22.79 -13.84 -16.43
C VAL A 16 21.72 -13.73 -15.34
N LEU A 17 21.33 -14.85 -14.70
CA LEU A 17 20.42 -14.85 -13.54
C LEU A 17 21.05 -14.25 -12.28
N LEU A 18 22.34 -14.46 -12.06
CA LEU A 18 23.10 -13.87 -10.93
C LEU A 18 23.42 -12.38 -11.15
N VAL A 19 23.41 -11.91 -12.40
CA VAL A 19 23.49 -10.48 -12.78
C VAL A 19 22.09 -9.89 -12.95
N GLY A 20 21.03 -10.60 -12.51
CA GLY A 20 19.70 -10.05 -12.32
C GLY A 20 19.78 -8.83 -11.41
N ALA A 21 19.97 -7.66 -12.04
CA ALA A 21 19.95 -6.37 -11.42
C ALA A 21 18.72 -6.31 -10.54
N ARG A 22 18.87 -5.63 -9.40
CA ARG A 22 17.77 -5.31 -8.49
C ARG A 22 16.57 -4.87 -9.32
N ALA A 23 15.67 -5.80 -9.57
CA ALA A 23 14.41 -5.52 -10.20
C ALA A 23 13.63 -4.83 -9.09
N GLU A 24 13.88 -3.53 -8.94
CA GLU A 24 12.94 -2.65 -8.28
C GLU A 24 11.70 -2.64 -9.18
N ALA A 25 10.90 -3.69 -9.04
CA ALA A 25 9.50 -3.62 -9.36
C ALA A 25 9.01 -2.37 -8.64
N HIS A 26 8.76 -1.32 -9.42
CA HIS A 26 8.21 -0.08 -8.89
C HIS A 26 6.84 -0.46 -8.33
N ALA A 27 6.79 -0.76 -7.04
CA ALA A 27 5.54 -1.00 -6.37
C ALA A 27 4.76 0.30 -6.48
N VAL A 28 3.56 0.23 -7.04
CA VAL A 28 2.60 1.32 -6.94
C VAL A 28 2.46 1.62 -5.45
N GLY A 29 2.92 2.80 -5.02
CA GLY A 29 2.86 3.20 -3.62
C GLY A 29 1.45 3.06 -3.09
N LEU A 30 1.28 2.39 -1.96
CA LEU A 30 -0.02 2.28 -1.30
C LEU A 30 0.08 2.80 0.13
N SER A 31 -0.86 3.66 0.51
CA SER A 31 -1.03 4.09 1.89
C SER A 31 -2.48 3.92 2.34
N GLN A 32 -2.66 3.85 3.65
CA GLN A 32 -3.99 3.85 4.26
C GLN A 32 -4.11 5.09 5.14
N ALA A 33 -5.27 5.73 5.13
CA ALA A 33 -5.56 6.84 6.02
C ALA A 33 -6.98 6.75 6.58
N THR A 34 -7.14 7.21 7.81
CA THR A 34 -8.43 7.42 8.46
C THR A 34 -8.56 8.89 8.77
N TYR A 35 -9.69 9.47 8.38
CA TYR A 35 -10.04 10.86 8.64
C TYR A 35 -11.31 10.90 9.48
N ALA A 36 -11.26 11.63 10.59
CA ALA A 36 -12.38 11.75 11.52
C ALA A 36 -12.57 13.19 11.98
N VAL A 37 -13.82 13.62 12.12
CA VAL A 37 -14.18 14.92 12.68
C VAL A 37 -14.54 14.73 14.16
N ASN A 38 -13.74 15.30 15.05
CA ASN A 38 -13.92 15.25 16.49
C ASN A 38 -14.22 16.66 17.01
N GLY A 39 -15.50 17.05 17.00
CA GLY A 39 -15.94 18.39 17.42
C GLY A 39 -15.31 19.49 16.58
N ALA A 40 -14.46 20.32 17.18
CA ALA A 40 -13.72 21.40 16.52
C ALA A 40 -12.38 20.95 15.91
N SER A 41 -12.08 19.66 15.89
CA SER A 41 -10.83 19.13 15.33
C SER A 41 -11.10 18.10 14.23
N VAL A 42 -10.23 18.05 13.23
CA VAL A 42 -10.19 17.00 12.21
C VAL A 42 -8.89 16.24 12.39
N GLU A 43 -8.98 14.95 12.69
CA GLU A 43 -7.83 14.08 12.86
C GLU A 43 -7.62 13.23 11.61
N ALA A 44 -6.38 13.20 11.12
CA ALA A 44 -5.95 12.38 9.99
C ALA A 44 -4.83 11.46 10.45
N GLN A 45 -5.09 10.17 10.48
CA GLN A 45 -4.09 9.15 10.78
C GLN A 45 -3.75 8.39 9.51
N MET A 46 -2.50 8.42 9.08
CA MET A 46 -2.06 7.77 7.85
C MET A 46 -0.88 6.86 8.09
N THR A 47 -0.86 5.72 7.41
CA THR A 47 0.24 4.75 7.43
C THR A 47 0.80 4.60 6.03
N LEU A 48 2.10 4.85 5.89
CA LEU A 48 2.83 4.79 4.63
C LEU A 48 3.96 3.77 4.73
N ALA A 49 4.21 3.07 3.62
CA ALA A 49 5.33 2.15 3.51
C ALA A 49 6.67 2.90 3.58
N ARG A 50 7.72 2.19 4.01
CA ARG A 50 9.07 2.75 4.16
C ARG A 50 9.57 3.46 2.91
N GLY A 51 9.41 2.84 1.74
CA GLY A 51 9.87 3.40 0.47
C GLY A 51 9.23 4.75 0.13
N GLU A 52 7.93 4.90 0.39
CA GLU A 52 7.23 6.18 0.21
C GLU A 52 7.76 7.25 1.16
N MET A 53 8.01 6.88 2.42
CA MET A 53 8.54 7.82 3.41
C MET A 53 9.95 8.30 3.07
N LEU A 54 10.84 7.38 2.66
CA LEU A 54 12.20 7.73 2.26
C LEU A 54 12.23 8.54 0.95
N GLY A 55 11.33 8.25 0.01
CA GLY A 55 11.20 9.01 -1.23
C GLY A 55 10.67 10.43 -1.00
N ALA A 56 9.69 10.59 -0.10
CA ALA A 56 9.07 11.88 0.19
C ALA A 56 9.88 12.74 1.19
N VAL A 57 10.60 12.10 2.12
CA VAL A 57 11.37 12.75 3.19
C VAL A 57 12.75 12.10 3.31
N PRO A 58 13.73 12.53 2.50
CA PRO A 58 15.10 11.99 2.53
C PRO A 58 15.81 12.17 3.88
N GLU A 59 15.40 13.15 4.69
CA GLU A 59 15.95 13.39 6.03
C GLU A 59 15.70 12.22 7.01
N LEU A 60 14.83 11.27 6.69
CA LEU A 60 14.61 10.05 7.47
C LEU A 60 15.74 9.02 7.36
N ASP A 61 16.62 9.15 6.38
CA ASP A 61 17.77 8.26 6.20
C ASP A 61 18.97 9.06 5.66
N PRO A 62 19.56 9.96 6.48
CA PRO A 62 20.66 10.80 6.03
C PRO A 62 21.91 10.00 5.62
N LEU A 63 22.04 8.77 6.13
CA LEU A 63 23.14 7.86 5.82
C LEU A 63 22.86 6.91 4.65
N HIS A 64 21.68 6.99 4.03
CA HIS A 64 21.28 6.18 2.87
C HIS A 64 21.42 4.66 3.11
N THR A 65 21.09 4.23 4.33
CA THR A 65 21.15 2.83 4.77
C THR A 65 19.90 2.03 4.39
N GLY A 66 18.82 2.72 4.05
CA GLY A 66 17.47 2.20 3.87
C GLY A 66 16.73 1.91 5.18
N ALA A 67 17.32 2.17 6.34
CA ALA A 67 16.71 1.96 7.65
C ALA A 67 16.17 3.27 8.24
N ILE A 68 15.01 3.19 8.90
CA ILE A 68 14.44 4.31 9.66
C ILE A 68 14.52 3.91 11.14
N ASP A 69 15.22 4.72 11.94
CA ASP A 69 15.28 4.56 13.38
C ASP A 69 14.57 5.73 14.11
N ALA A 70 14.38 5.58 15.42
CA ALA A 70 13.68 6.57 16.23
C ALA A 70 14.39 7.95 16.24
N ALA A 71 15.72 7.97 16.21
CA ALA A 71 16.48 9.23 16.24
C ALA A 71 16.33 9.98 14.90
N ALA A 72 16.33 9.25 13.78
CA ALA A 72 16.06 9.79 12.46
C ALA A 72 14.64 10.35 12.35
N ILE A 73 13.64 9.66 12.92
CA ILE A 73 12.26 10.16 12.98
C ILE A 73 12.19 11.49 13.74
N ASP A 74 12.82 11.57 14.92
CA ASP A 74 12.82 12.79 15.74
C ASP A 74 13.51 13.95 15.01
N ALA A 75 14.65 13.69 14.37
CA ALA A 75 15.38 14.69 13.59
C ALA A 75 14.61 15.14 12.34
N ALA A 76 13.89 14.23 11.68
CA ALA A 76 13.13 14.49 10.46
C ALA A 76 11.73 15.07 10.73
N ARG A 77 11.30 15.21 11.99
CA ARG A 77 9.97 15.71 12.36
C ARG A 77 9.58 17.04 11.69
N PRO A 78 10.48 18.04 11.55
CA PRO A 78 10.17 19.28 10.81
C PRO A 78 9.96 19.03 9.31
N ALA A 79 10.73 18.12 8.71
CA ALA A 79 10.57 17.75 7.29
C ALA A 79 9.28 16.98 7.06
N LEU A 80 8.93 16.05 7.94
CA LEU A 80 7.64 15.35 7.96
C LEU A 80 6.46 16.33 8.05
N ALA A 81 6.54 17.31 8.96
CA ALA A 81 5.50 18.33 9.08
C ALA A 81 5.39 19.18 7.80
N ARG A 82 6.51 19.57 7.19
CA ARG A 82 6.52 20.32 5.93
C ARG A 82 5.89 19.55 4.76
N VAL A 83 6.16 18.25 4.65
CA VAL A 83 5.62 17.43 3.56
C VAL A 83 4.16 17.05 3.80
N PHE A 84 3.79 16.62 5.00
CA PHE A 84 2.46 16.07 5.27
C PHE A 84 1.50 17.08 5.89
N ALA A 85 1.94 17.91 6.84
CA ALA A 85 1.05 18.86 7.53
C ALA A 85 0.81 20.11 6.69
N THR A 86 1.85 20.69 6.08
CA THR A 86 1.69 21.91 5.26
C THR A 86 0.93 21.65 3.96
N GLN A 87 1.02 20.45 3.39
CA GLN A 87 0.33 20.07 2.15
C GLN A 87 -1.04 19.43 2.40
N LEU A 88 -1.45 19.25 3.66
CA LEU A 88 -2.81 18.81 4.01
C LEU A 88 -3.64 20.04 4.33
N GLU A 89 -4.44 20.49 3.36
CA GLU A 89 -5.33 21.62 3.56
C GLU A 89 -6.67 21.11 4.05
N ILE A 90 -7.17 21.70 5.13
CA ILE A 90 -8.49 21.40 5.68
C ILE A 90 -9.23 22.72 5.81
N THR A 91 -10.42 22.80 5.24
CA THR A 91 -11.32 23.93 5.39
C THR A 91 -12.66 23.46 5.92
N ARG A 92 -13.33 24.27 6.73
CA ARG A 92 -14.65 23.96 7.27
C ARG A 92 -15.47 25.24 7.30
N ASP A 93 -16.65 25.22 6.68
CA ASP A 93 -17.48 26.42 6.43
C ASP A 93 -16.68 27.59 5.80
N GLY A 94 -15.75 27.25 4.89
CA GLY A 94 -14.88 28.22 4.23
C GLY A 94 -13.71 28.76 5.07
N ALA A 95 -13.62 28.43 6.36
CA ALA A 95 -12.50 28.80 7.21
C ALA A 95 -11.40 27.72 7.21
N ALA A 96 -10.14 28.11 7.17
CA ALA A 96 -9.01 27.18 7.25
C ALA A 96 -8.90 26.58 8.66
N CYS A 97 -8.60 25.28 8.72
CA CYS A 97 -8.29 24.56 9.95
C CYS A 97 -6.76 24.27 9.97
N PRO A 98 -5.93 25.04 10.70
CA PRO A 98 -4.49 24.83 10.74
C PRO A 98 -4.12 23.41 11.13
N VAL A 99 -3.30 22.76 10.32
CA VAL A 99 -2.88 21.36 10.48
C VAL A 99 -1.50 21.28 11.12
N SER A 100 -1.36 20.39 12.10
CA SER A 100 -0.10 20.11 12.78
C SER A 100 0.18 18.61 12.84
N LEU A 101 1.46 18.23 12.81
CA LEU A 101 1.90 16.86 13.02
C LEU A 101 1.96 16.56 14.52
N VAL A 102 0.98 15.80 15.01
CA VAL A 102 0.84 15.46 16.43
C VAL A 102 1.80 14.36 16.81
N ASP A 103 1.82 13.27 16.05
CA ASP A 103 2.58 12.06 16.39
C ASP A 103 3.17 11.38 15.15
N VAL A 104 4.29 10.68 15.35
CA VAL A 104 4.95 9.83 14.36
C VAL A 104 5.38 8.56 15.06
N ALA A 105 4.95 7.42 14.57
CA ALA A 105 5.26 6.13 15.16
C ALA A 105 5.61 5.10 14.09
N MET A 106 6.39 4.10 14.47
CA MET A 106 6.62 2.92 13.63
C MET A 106 5.30 2.17 13.38
N ALA A 107 5.13 1.73 12.15
CA ALA A 107 4.05 0.86 11.72
C ALA A 107 4.57 -0.53 11.33
N GLU A 108 3.69 -1.40 10.86
CA GLU A 108 4.09 -2.70 10.33
C GLU A 108 5.01 -2.57 9.11
N GLU A 109 5.82 -3.62 8.86
CA GLU A 109 6.79 -3.67 7.75
C GLU A 109 7.72 -2.43 7.67
N ASP A 110 8.03 -1.85 8.83
CA ASP A 110 8.89 -0.67 8.99
C ASP A 110 8.40 0.57 8.24
N GLY A 111 7.08 0.64 8.02
CA GLY A 111 6.40 1.87 7.63
C GLY A 111 6.31 2.88 8.77
N LEU A 112 5.78 4.06 8.46
CA LEU A 112 5.52 5.10 9.44
C LEU A 112 4.03 5.42 9.50
N ARG A 113 3.54 5.60 10.72
CA ARG A 113 2.21 6.10 11.04
C ARG A 113 2.32 7.55 11.48
N LEU A 114 1.69 8.45 10.74
CA LEU A 114 1.60 9.88 11.04
C LEU A 114 0.21 10.19 11.58
N THR A 115 0.15 10.95 12.66
CA THR A 115 -1.10 11.51 13.19
C THR A 115 -1.05 13.02 13.02
N LEU A 116 -1.92 13.56 12.18
CA LEU A 116 -2.08 14.98 11.93
C LEU A 116 -3.41 15.47 12.51
N ARG A 117 -3.42 16.72 12.98
CA ARG A 117 -4.64 17.35 13.52
C ARG A 117 -4.82 18.74 12.94
N GLY A 118 -5.95 18.92 12.25
CA GLY A 118 -6.51 20.20 11.87
C GLY A 118 -7.37 20.78 12.97
N THR A 119 -7.09 22.00 13.43
CA THR A 119 -7.91 22.68 14.43
C THR A 119 -8.82 23.68 13.75
N CYS A 120 -10.13 23.44 13.77
CA CYS A 120 -11.12 24.29 13.11
C CYS A 120 -11.67 25.36 14.06
N PRO A 121 -12.11 26.53 13.55
CA PRO A 121 -12.82 27.51 14.36
C PRO A 121 -14.07 26.92 15.03
N ALA A 122 -14.32 27.26 16.29
CA ALA A 122 -15.44 26.69 17.06
C ALA A 122 -16.84 26.99 16.46
N ALA A 123 -16.94 28.03 15.63
CA ALA A 123 -18.18 28.38 14.93
C ALA A 123 -18.46 27.49 13.71
N ALA A 124 -17.43 26.82 13.16
CA ALA A 124 -17.56 25.98 11.99
C ALA A 124 -18.20 24.63 12.37
N ARG A 125 -19.37 24.34 11.81
CA ARG A 125 -20.17 23.15 12.10
C ARG A 125 -20.47 22.30 10.87
N GLY A 126 -20.38 22.86 9.66
CA GLY A 126 -20.63 22.14 8.42
C GLY A 126 -19.58 21.09 8.08
N PRO A 127 -19.67 20.45 6.90
CA PRO A 127 -18.69 19.47 6.45
C PRO A 127 -17.31 20.12 6.29
N ALA A 128 -16.26 19.35 6.56
CA ALA A 128 -14.89 19.75 6.31
C ALA A 128 -14.47 19.30 4.90
N GLN A 129 -13.94 20.21 4.09
CA GLN A 129 -13.30 19.90 2.83
C GLN A 129 -11.83 19.63 3.09
N VAL A 130 -11.31 18.53 2.54
CA VAL A 130 -9.90 18.16 2.69
C VAL A 130 -9.26 18.10 1.31
N ASN A 131 -8.04 18.62 1.21
CA ASN A 131 -7.16 18.51 0.06
C ASN A 131 -5.84 17.86 0.49
N ALA A 132 -5.61 16.63 0.05
CA ALA A 132 -4.41 15.85 0.35
C ALA A 132 -3.27 16.13 -0.65
N GLY A 133 -2.75 17.36 -0.65
CA GLY A 133 -1.67 17.79 -1.56
C GLY A 133 -0.34 17.07 -1.36
N PHE A 134 -0.13 16.45 -0.19
CA PHE A 134 1.08 15.65 0.09
C PHE A 134 1.25 14.45 -0.87
N LEU A 135 0.19 14.03 -1.56
CA LEU A 135 0.24 12.95 -2.57
C LEU A 135 1.17 13.30 -3.75
N ASP A 136 1.45 14.58 -3.98
CA ASP A 136 2.43 15.01 -4.99
C ASP A 136 3.87 14.69 -4.60
N ALA A 137 4.16 14.58 -3.31
CA ALA A 137 5.48 14.21 -2.80
C ALA A 137 5.73 12.70 -2.79
N LEU A 138 4.68 11.89 -3.00
CA LEU A 138 4.76 10.42 -3.02
C LEU A 138 5.12 9.88 -4.40
N SER A 139 5.37 8.58 -4.53
CA SER A 139 5.74 7.96 -5.81
C SER A 139 4.72 8.19 -6.93
N HIS A 140 5.19 8.17 -8.19
CA HIS A 140 4.30 8.28 -9.34
C HIS A 140 3.36 7.09 -9.39
N GLY A 141 2.05 7.36 -9.36
CA GLY A 141 1.03 6.33 -9.32
C GLY A 141 0.57 5.94 -7.92
N HIS A 142 1.10 6.56 -6.85
CA HIS A 142 0.65 6.29 -5.48
C HIS A 142 -0.88 6.32 -5.33
N ARG A 143 -1.42 5.40 -4.51
CA ARG A 143 -2.84 5.28 -4.17
C ARG A 143 -3.00 5.28 -2.66
N GLN A 144 -3.77 6.21 -2.13
CA GLN A 144 -4.15 6.22 -0.72
C GLN A 144 -5.59 5.71 -0.56
N ILE A 145 -5.80 4.70 0.27
CA ILE A 145 -7.13 4.26 0.69
C ILE A 145 -7.53 5.11 1.90
N ALA A 146 -8.43 6.06 1.70
CA ALA A 146 -8.91 6.99 2.72
C ALA A 146 -10.27 6.52 3.29
N LYS A 147 -10.32 6.30 4.61
CA LYS A 147 -11.53 5.96 5.37
C LYS A 147 -12.14 7.23 5.95
N LEU A 148 -13.38 7.52 5.56
CA LEU A 148 -14.11 8.76 5.83
C LEU A 148 -15.47 8.41 6.47
N GLY A 149 -15.54 8.39 7.80
CA GLY A 149 -16.79 8.17 8.54
C GLY A 149 -17.68 7.00 8.07
N GLY A 150 -17.05 5.86 7.76
CA GLY A 150 -17.74 4.65 7.28
C GLY A 150 -17.79 4.48 5.76
N SER A 151 -17.25 5.43 4.98
CA SER A 151 -16.98 5.26 3.55
C SER A 151 -15.50 5.11 3.26
N GLU A 152 -15.16 4.45 2.15
CA GLU A 152 -13.79 4.34 1.65
C GLU A 152 -13.68 5.02 0.29
N GLN A 153 -12.62 5.79 0.09
CA GLN A 153 -12.30 6.42 -1.18
C GLN A 153 -10.81 6.21 -1.51
N VAL A 154 -10.50 6.17 -2.80
CA VAL A 154 -9.12 6.07 -3.27
C VAL A 154 -8.65 7.45 -3.75
N LEU A 155 -7.62 7.97 -3.11
CA LEU A 155 -6.99 9.24 -3.45
C LEU A 155 -5.71 9.01 -4.25
N PHE A 156 -5.45 9.92 -5.19
CA PHE A 156 -4.25 9.95 -6.03
C PHE A 156 -4.00 11.41 -6.46
N ARG A 157 -2.86 11.69 -7.10
CA ARG A 157 -2.44 13.07 -7.43
C ARG A 157 -3.48 13.91 -8.18
N ASP A 158 -4.28 13.31 -9.07
CA ASP A 158 -5.33 14.03 -9.79
C ASP A 158 -6.67 14.08 -9.04
N HIS A 159 -6.78 13.38 -7.90
CA HIS A 159 -8.00 13.24 -7.11
C HIS A 159 -7.66 13.27 -5.61
N THR A 160 -7.27 14.46 -5.13
CA THR A 160 -6.80 14.70 -3.75
C THR A 160 -7.88 15.28 -2.83
N ARG A 161 -9.02 15.70 -3.39
CA ARG A 161 -10.08 16.42 -2.67
C ARG A 161 -11.26 15.53 -2.34
N PHE A 162 -11.79 15.70 -1.13
CA PHE A 162 -12.98 15.02 -0.64
C PHE A 162 -13.65 15.81 0.48
N ASP A 163 -14.93 15.52 0.72
CA ASP A 163 -15.70 16.08 1.82
C ASP A 163 -15.75 15.09 3.00
N LEU A 164 -15.61 15.62 4.21
CA LEU A 164 -15.75 14.94 5.50
C LEU A 164 -16.98 15.47 6.22
N VAL A 165 -17.91 14.58 6.51
CA VAL A 165 -19.06 14.88 7.37
C VAL A 165 -18.73 14.42 8.79
N ALA A 166 -19.18 15.16 9.79
CA ALA A 166 -19.07 14.71 11.17
C ALA A 166 -19.91 13.45 11.38
N ASP A 167 -19.29 12.40 11.91
CA ASP A 167 -20.00 11.19 12.31
C ASP A 167 -20.83 11.48 13.57
N ASP A 168 -22.04 12.03 13.39
CA ASP A 168 -23.00 12.22 14.48
C ASP A 168 -23.72 10.90 14.88
N ALA A 169 -23.25 9.74 14.42
CA ALA A 169 -23.75 8.45 14.87
C ALA A 169 -22.67 7.36 14.79
N PRO A 170 -22.66 6.38 15.71
CA PRO A 170 -21.97 5.12 15.46
C PRO A 170 -22.65 4.49 14.24
N THR A 171 -22.04 4.68 13.07
CA THR A 171 -22.44 3.96 11.86
C THR A 171 -22.35 2.46 12.20
N PRO A 172 -23.45 1.71 12.09
CA PRO A 172 -23.36 0.26 12.10
C PRO A 172 -22.28 -0.10 11.10
N ARG A 173 -21.36 -1.01 11.47
CA ARG A 173 -20.40 -1.61 10.53
C ARG A 173 -21.23 -2.11 9.36
N THR A 174 -21.33 -1.31 8.31
CA THR A 174 -22.07 -1.67 7.11
C THR A 174 -21.31 -2.88 6.63
N ALA A 175 -21.95 -4.05 6.72
CA ALA A 175 -21.47 -5.23 6.05
C ALA A 175 -21.04 -4.79 4.65
N ALA A 176 -19.82 -5.20 4.26
CA ALA A 176 -19.24 -4.89 2.96
C ALA A 176 -20.34 -4.87 1.90
N PRO A 177 -20.38 -3.86 1.01
CA PRO A 177 -21.46 -3.71 0.04
C PRO A 177 -21.68 -5.06 -0.63
N ALA A 178 -22.84 -5.66 -0.35
CA ALA A 178 -23.28 -6.90 -0.97
C ALA A 178 -23.56 -6.57 -2.44
N GLY A 179 -22.50 -6.53 -3.22
CA GLY A 179 -22.54 -5.93 -4.55
C GLY A 179 -21.19 -5.43 -5.07
N LEU A 180 -20.05 -5.97 -4.63
CA LEU A 180 -18.93 -6.09 -5.57
C LEU A 180 -19.47 -6.96 -6.70
N SER A 181 -19.89 -6.32 -7.80
CA SER A 181 -20.21 -7.04 -9.04
C SER A 181 -19.06 -7.99 -9.26
N PHE A 182 -19.33 -9.29 -9.26
CA PHE A 182 -18.32 -10.34 -9.42
C PHE A 182 -17.35 -9.99 -10.56
N PHE A 183 -17.87 -9.37 -11.62
CA PHE A 183 -17.10 -8.86 -12.75
C PHE A 183 -16.12 -7.72 -12.42
N ALA A 184 -16.46 -6.80 -11.51
CA ALA A 184 -15.54 -5.76 -11.05
C ALA A 184 -14.34 -6.37 -10.28
N PHE A 185 -14.62 -7.38 -9.45
CA PHE A 185 -13.57 -8.09 -8.72
C PHE A 185 -12.68 -8.93 -9.66
N VAL A 186 -13.28 -9.60 -10.63
CA VAL A 186 -12.56 -10.31 -11.69
C VAL A 186 -11.70 -9.35 -12.52
N ARG A 187 -12.25 -8.19 -12.91
CA ARG A 187 -11.51 -7.18 -13.68
C ARG A 187 -10.30 -6.66 -12.90
N MET A 188 -10.49 -6.34 -11.62
CA MET A 188 -9.41 -5.93 -10.73
C MET A 188 -8.33 -7.02 -10.62
N GLY A 189 -8.73 -8.29 -10.50
CA GLY A 189 -7.80 -9.42 -10.47
C GLY A 189 -7.00 -9.57 -11.78
N ILE A 190 -7.65 -9.38 -12.93
CA ILE A 190 -7.00 -9.40 -14.26
C ILE A 190 -5.98 -8.24 -14.36
N GLU A 191 -6.39 -7.03 -14.00
CA GLU A 191 -5.51 -5.85 -13.98
C GLU A 191 -4.31 -6.08 -13.05
N HIS A 192 -4.54 -6.65 -11.86
CA HIS A 192 -3.49 -6.98 -10.90
C HIS A 192 -2.45 -7.95 -11.47
N ILE A 193 -2.88 -9.07 -12.08
CA ILE A 193 -1.96 -10.05 -12.67
C ILE A 193 -1.20 -9.45 -13.86
N LEU A 194 -1.87 -8.67 -14.72
CA LEU A 194 -1.23 -8.06 -15.90
C LEU A 194 -0.25 -6.94 -15.53
N SER A 195 -0.50 -6.19 -14.46
CA SER A 195 0.39 -5.14 -13.96
C SER A 195 1.58 -5.67 -13.16
N GLY A 196 1.50 -6.89 -12.63
CA GLY A 196 2.51 -7.47 -11.76
C GLY A 196 3.56 -8.28 -12.52
N TYR A 197 4.73 -7.69 -12.76
CA TYR A 197 5.84 -8.38 -13.42
C TYR A 197 6.24 -9.68 -12.70
N ASP A 198 6.17 -9.72 -11.36
CA ASP A 198 6.47 -10.92 -10.56
C ASP A 198 5.55 -12.11 -10.90
N HIS A 199 4.26 -11.84 -11.14
CA HIS A 199 3.29 -12.88 -11.49
C HIS A 199 3.51 -13.40 -12.91
N LEU A 200 3.83 -12.51 -13.85
CA LEU A 200 4.16 -12.88 -15.22
C LEU A 200 5.46 -13.69 -15.29
N LEU A 201 6.48 -13.31 -14.51
CA LEU A 201 7.74 -14.03 -14.39
C LEU A 201 7.54 -15.39 -13.72
N PHE A 202 6.72 -15.48 -12.68
CA PHE A 202 6.36 -16.75 -12.05
C PHE A 202 5.64 -17.70 -13.01
N LEU A 203 4.65 -17.20 -13.76
CA LEU A 203 3.94 -17.98 -14.76
C LEU A 203 4.88 -18.43 -15.90
N PHE A 204 5.76 -17.54 -16.34
CA PHE A 204 6.77 -17.85 -17.35
C PHE A 204 7.76 -18.93 -16.86
N ALA A 205 8.22 -18.84 -15.62
CA ALA A 205 9.08 -19.85 -14.99
C ALA A 205 8.36 -21.20 -14.89
N LEU A 206 7.08 -21.24 -14.53
CA LEU A 206 6.27 -22.46 -14.51
C LEU A 206 6.11 -23.08 -15.90
N ILE A 207 5.96 -22.27 -16.95
CA ILE A 207 5.87 -22.76 -18.33
C ILE A 207 7.21 -23.36 -18.79
N LEU A 208 8.33 -22.71 -18.44
CA LEU A 208 9.68 -23.20 -18.75
C LEU A 208 10.00 -24.53 -18.04
N VAL A 209 9.61 -24.68 -16.77
CA VAL A 209 9.85 -25.89 -15.96
C VAL A 209 8.84 -27.01 -16.25
N GLY A 210 7.59 -26.65 -16.55
CA GLY A 210 6.46 -27.57 -16.52
C GLY A 210 6.41 -28.61 -17.64
N GLY A 211 7.15 -28.41 -18.75
CA GLY A 211 7.40 -29.37 -19.84
C GLY A 211 6.19 -29.87 -20.65
N ARG A 212 5.06 -30.17 -20.00
CA ARG A 212 3.78 -30.63 -20.58
C ARG A 212 2.66 -29.72 -20.09
N PHE A 213 1.84 -29.23 -21.02
CA PHE A 213 0.69 -28.33 -20.77
C PHE A 213 -0.23 -28.81 -19.64
N ARG A 214 -0.43 -30.13 -19.53
CA ARG A 214 -1.26 -30.75 -18.47
C ARG A 214 -0.69 -30.53 -17.06
N SER A 215 0.63 -30.57 -16.88
CA SER A 215 1.26 -30.34 -15.58
C SER A 215 1.15 -28.89 -15.14
N VAL A 216 1.37 -27.96 -16.09
CA VAL A 216 1.20 -26.51 -15.87
C VAL A 216 -0.24 -26.18 -15.50
N ALA A 217 -1.22 -26.71 -16.25
CA ALA A 217 -2.63 -26.50 -15.96
C ALA A 217 -3.03 -27.02 -14.57
N LEU A 218 -2.49 -28.16 -14.14
CA LEU A 218 -2.77 -28.73 -12.82
C LEU A 218 -2.19 -27.84 -11.70
N VAL A 219 -0.95 -27.36 -11.85
CA VAL A 219 -0.31 -26.46 -10.87
C VAL A 219 -1.05 -25.14 -10.77
N ILE A 220 -1.40 -24.52 -11.90
CA ILE A 220 -2.16 -23.26 -11.93
C ILE A 220 -3.50 -23.46 -11.23
N THR A 221 -4.25 -24.51 -11.58
CA THR A 221 -5.56 -24.78 -10.99
C THR A 221 -5.46 -25.02 -9.48
N ALA A 222 -4.48 -25.81 -9.03
CA ALA A 222 -4.25 -26.06 -7.61
C ALA A 222 -3.92 -24.76 -6.86
N PHE A 223 -3.08 -23.90 -7.42
CA PHE A 223 -2.73 -22.61 -6.84
C PHE A 223 -3.95 -21.66 -6.79
N THR A 224 -4.72 -21.56 -7.86
CA THR A 224 -5.95 -20.74 -7.90
C THR A 224 -6.97 -21.21 -6.87
N VAL A 225 -7.16 -22.53 -6.72
CA VAL A 225 -8.07 -23.10 -5.72
C VAL A 225 -7.57 -22.82 -4.31
N ALA A 226 -6.30 -23.08 -4.01
CA ALA A 226 -5.72 -22.83 -2.70
C ALA A 226 -5.79 -21.35 -2.31
N HIS A 227 -5.50 -20.45 -3.24
CA HIS A 227 -5.57 -19.01 -3.04
C HIS A 227 -7.01 -18.52 -2.84
N SER A 228 -7.96 -19.08 -3.59
CA SER A 228 -9.39 -18.75 -3.45
C SER A 228 -9.93 -19.20 -2.09
N VAL A 229 -9.53 -20.39 -1.62
CA VAL A 229 -9.91 -20.91 -0.30
C VAL A 229 -9.30 -20.05 0.81
N SER A 230 -8.04 -19.64 0.70
CA SER A 230 -7.41 -18.80 1.73
C SER A 230 -8.02 -17.39 1.77
N LEU A 231 -8.31 -16.77 0.62
CA LEU A 231 -9.05 -15.50 0.55
C LEU A 231 -10.45 -15.62 1.16
N ALA A 232 -11.18 -16.69 0.85
CA ALA A 232 -12.50 -16.92 1.45
C ALA A 232 -12.41 -17.10 2.97
N ALA A 233 -11.43 -17.85 3.46
CA ALA A 233 -11.20 -18.03 4.90
C ALA A 233 -10.82 -16.71 5.61
N ALA A 234 -10.01 -15.86 4.97
CA ALA A 234 -9.67 -14.54 5.48
C ALA A 234 -10.88 -13.59 5.48
N ALA A 235 -11.67 -13.58 4.40
CA ALA A 235 -12.88 -12.76 4.28
C ALA A 235 -13.97 -13.16 5.29
N LEU A 236 -14.08 -14.45 5.60
CA LEU A 236 -15.00 -14.97 6.62
C LEU A 236 -14.45 -14.81 8.06
N GLY A 237 -13.23 -14.28 8.22
CA GLY A 237 -12.59 -14.11 9.53
C GLY A 237 -12.16 -15.42 10.20
N LEU A 238 -12.12 -16.53 9.45
CA LEU A 238 -11.74 -17.85 9.96
C LEU A 238 -10.22 -17.97 10.18
N LEU A 239 -9.43 -17.28 9.35
CA LEU A 239 -7.96 -17.34 9.36
C LEU A 239 -7.35 -15.96 9.02
N ALA A 240 -6.50 -15.42 9.90
CA ALA A 240 -5.71 -14.20 9.66
C ALA A 240 -4.21 -14.45 9.91
N PRO A 241 -3.54 -15.27 9.08
CA PRO A 241 -2.14 -15.59 9.28
C PRO A 241 -1.23 -14.41 8.93
N SER A 242 -0.19 -14.19 9.73
CA SER A 242 0.77 -13.09 9.52
C SER A 242 1.51 -13.25 8.19
N PRO A 243 1.57 -12.19 7.34
CA PRO A 243 2.32 -12.21 6.08
C PRO A 243 3.80 -12.55 6.25
N ARG A 244 4.38 -12.27 7.43
CA ARG A 244 5.78 -12.59 7.77
C ARG A 244 6.06 -14.10 7.81
N ILE A 245 5.03 -14.92 8.04
CA ILE A 245 5.14 -16.39 8.10
C ILE A 245 4.71 -16.99 6.76
N VAL A 246 3.65 -16.46 6.16
CA VAL A 246 3.07 -16.99 4.92
C VAL A 246 4.01 -16.78 3.74
N LYS A 247 4.60 -15.59 3.58
CA LYS A 247 5.49 -15.28 2.45
C LYS A 247 6.71 -16.24 2.39
N PRO A 248 7.46 -16.48 3.49
CA PRO A 248 8.55 -17.46 3.49
C PRO A 248 8.08 -18.90 3.33
N ALA A 249 6.93 -19.28 3.90
CA ALA A 249 6.40 -20.65 3.79
C ALA A 249 6.00 -21.00 2.35
N ILE A 250 5.41 -20.06 1.61
CA ILE A 250 5.12 -20.24 0.18
C ILE A 250 6.43 -20.37 -0.61
N ALA A 251 7.40 -19.50 -0.37
CA ALA A 251 8.71 -19.58 -1.01
C ALA A 251 9.40 -20.94 -0.74
N LEU A 252 9.33 -21.43 0.50
CA LEU A 252 9.86 -22.75 0.88
C LEU A 252 9.09 -23.91 0.22
N SER A 253 7.78 -23.78 0.00
CA SER A 253 6.96 -24.85 -0.59
C SER A 253 7.22 -25.09 -2.08
N ILE A 254 7.89 -24.15 -2.75
CA ILE A 254 8.19 -24.19 -4.19
C ILE A 254 9.69 -24.45 -4.43
N ALA A 255 10.53 -24.27 -3.40
CA ALA A 255 11.97 -24.57 -3.41
C ALA A 255 12.23 -26.08 -3.36
#